data_AF-A0A382A841-F1
#
_entry.id   AF-A0A382A841-F1
#
_cell.length_a   1.000
_cell.length_b   1.000
_cell.length_c   1.000
_cell.angle_alpha   90.00
_cell.angle_beta   90.00
_cell.angle_gamma   90.00
#
_symmetry.space_group_name_H-M   'P 1'
#
loop_
_entity.id
_entity.type
_entity.pdbx_description
1 polymer ?
#
loop_
_entity_poly.entity_id
_entity_poly.type
_entity_poly.pdbx_seq_one_letter_code
_entity_poly.pdbx_strand_id
1 'polypeptide(L)'
;MNSDPFTLELFKNALFSIADEMAVTICRTTYSGVLRDNMDFSTGFTDANGKLVAQGLTIPLHLGSIPTALDSVLEHFKGDIHPGDVFIMNDPYEGGMHLPDVFIFKPIFVEGEQLAIAATISHQADIGGRVPGSNA
;
A
#
# COMPACT_ATOMS: atom_id res chain seq x y z
N MET A 1 -2.26 -0.42 28.17
CA MET A 1 -1.80 -1.81 27.97
C MET A 1 -0.44 -1.94 28.62
N ASN A 2 -0.30 -2.82 29.61
CA ASN A 2 1.02 -3.24 30.11
C ASN A 2 1.55 -4.28 29.11
N SER A 3 2.10 -3.83 28.00
CA SER A 3 2.65 -4.72 26.98
C SER A 3 4.01 -5.21 27.46
N ASP A 4 4.05 -6.48 27.84
CA ASP A 4 5.29 -7.23 28.02
C ASP A 4 6.25 -6.94 26.85
N PRO A 5 7.49 -6.48 27.10
CA PRO A 5 8.39 -6.03 26.05
C PRO A 5 8.72 -7.13 25.04
N PHE A 6 8.71 -8.41 25.45
CA PHE A 6 8.91 -9.53 24.53
C PHE A 6 7.74 -9.68 23.56
N THR A 7 6.50 -9.60 24.07
CA THR A 7 5.29 -9.65 23.25
C THR A 7 5.22 -8.48 22.27
N LEU A 8 5.59 -7.27 22.71
CA LEU A 8 5.62 -6.09 21.84
C LEU A 8 6.63 -6.27 20.70
N GLU A 9 7.84 -6.72 21.01
CA GLU A 9 8.86 -6.98 20.00
C GLU A 9 8.44 -8.10 19.04
N LEU A 10 7.84 -9.19 19.54
CA LEU A 10 7.35 -10.26 18.69
C LEU A 10 6.29 -9.76 17.70
N PHE A 11 5.31 -8.99 18.20
CA PHE A 11 4.24 -8.44 17.37
C PHE A 11 4.80 -7.46 16.33
N LYS A 12 5.68 -6.54 16.75
CA LYS A 12 6.34 -5.59 15.85
C LYS A 12 7.08 -6.30 14.72
N ASN A 13 7.91 -7.31 15.04
CA ASN A 13 8.67 -8.05 14.03
C ASN A 13 7.76 -8.87 13.11
N ALA A 14 6.69 -9.48 13.63
CA ALA A 14 5.71 -10.20 12.81
C ALA A 14 5.04 -9.27 11.79
N LEU A 15 4.67 -8.06 12.19
CA LEU A 15 4.09 -7.05 11.32
C LEU A 15 5.04 -6.62 10.20
N PHE A 16 6.31 -6.37 10.51
CA PHE A 16 7.32 -6.07 9.49
C PHE A 16 7.53 -7.25 8.53
N SER A 17 7.61 -8.48 9.04
CA SER A 17 7.76 -9.67 8.19
C SER A 17 6.59 -9.84 7.21
N ILE A 18 5.35 -9.55 7.62
CA ILE A 18 4.19 -9.58 6.72
C ILE A 18 4.37 -8.57 5.59
N ALA A 19 4.78 -7.34 5.89
CA ALA A 19 4.98 -6.32 4.88
C ALA A 19 6.14 -6.68 3.92
N ASP A 20 7.22 -7.27 4.43
CA ASP A 20 8.31 -7.77 3.59
C ASP A 20 7.87 -8.95 2.70
N GLU A 21 7.05 -9.88 3.21
CA GLU A 21 6.50 -10.97 2.41
C GLU A 21 5.58 -10.49 1.29
N MET A 22 4.81 -9.41 1.51
CA MET A 22 4.06 -8.75 0.45
C MET A 22 5.00 -8.25 -0.66
N ALA A 23 6.12 -7.60 -0.29
CA ALA A 23 7.08 -7.11 -1.27
C ALA A 23 7.75 -8.24 -2.05
N VAL A 24 8.18 -9.30 -1.37
CA VAL A 24 8.75 -10.50 -2.00
C VAL A 24 7.76 -11.15 -2.96
N THR A 25 6.48 -11.18 -2.59
CA THR A 25 5.42 -11.72 -3.46
C THR A 25 5.36 -10.94 -4.77
N ILE A 26 5.29 -9.61 -4.72
CA ILE A 26 5.28 -8.76 -5.92
C ILE A 26 6.52 -8.99 -6.78
N CYS A 27 7.73 -8.96 -6.19
CA CYS A 27 8.97 -9.21 -6.92
C CYS A 27 8.99 -10.56 -7.66
N ARG A 28 8.36 -11.59 -7.07
CA ARG A 28 8.33 -12.95 -7.64
C ARG A 28 7.26 -13.16 -8.70
N THR A 29 6.19 -12.37 -8.68
CA THR A 29 5.04 -12.55 -9.58
C THR A 29 4.97 -11.51 -10.69
N THR A 30 5.66 -10.37 -10.55
CA THR A 30 5.62 -9.30 -11.54
C THR A 30 6.37 -9.67 -12.83
N TYR A 31 5.79 -9.27 -13.96
CA TYR A 31 6.46 -9.30 -15.27
C TYR A 31 7.12 -7.97 -15.64
N SER A 32 6.91 -6.92 -14.84
CA SER A 32 7.46 -5.59 -15.10
C SER A 32 8.90 -5.50 -14.62
N GLY A 33 9.83 -5.14 -15.52
CA GLY A 33 11.22 -4.85 -15.15
C GLY A 33 11.34 -3.65 -14.19
N VAL A 34 10.40 -2.70 -14.25
CA VAL A 34 10.34 -1.57 -13.31
C VAL A 34 10.15 -2.06 -11.87
N LEU A 35 9.27 -3.05 -11.67
CA LEU A 35 9.02 -3.61 -10.35
C LEU A 35 10.10 -4.63 -9.97
N ARG A 36 10.51 -5.49 -10.91
CA ARG A 36 11.41 -6.61 -10.62
C ARG A 36 12.87 -6.20 -10.47
N ASP A 37 13.35 -5.35 -11.36
CA ASP A 37 14.78 -5.04 -11.48
C ASP A 37 15.09 -3.68 -10.81
N ASN A 38 14.19 -2.69 -10.92
CA ASN A 38 14.37 -1.39 -10.25
C ASN A 38 13.75 -1.33 -8.85
N MET A 39 12.88 -2.30 -8.50
CA MET A 39 12.15 -2.33 -7.23
C MET A 39 11.30 -1.07 -6.99
N ASP A 40 10.71 -0.53 -8.07
CA ASP A 40 9.88 0.67 -8.01
C ASP A 40 8.42 0.37 -7.64
N PHE A 41 8.27 -0.05 -6.38
CA PHE A 41 7.00 -0.35 -5.74
C PHE A 41 7.19 -0.30 -4.22
N SER A 42 6.10 -0.21 -3.48
CA SER A 42 6.09 -0.38 -2.02
C SER A 42 4.89 -1.17 -1.55
N THR A 43 5.02 -1.71 -0.35
CA THR A 43 3.98 -2.47 0.33
C THR A 43 3.93 -2.07 1.80
N GLY A 44 2.75 -2.17 2.40
CA GLY A 44 2.57 -1.92 3.82
C GLY A 44 1.14 -2.17 4.23
N PHE A 45 0.85 -1.88 5.49
CA PHE A 45 -0.52 -1.85 5.96
C PHE A 45 -0.70 -0.82 7.06
N THR A 46 -1.94 -0.37 7.16
CA THR A 46 -2.38 0.61 8.14
C THR A 46 -3.23 -0.06 9.22
N ASP A 47 -3.47 0.66 10.31
CA ASP A 47 -4.57 0.33 11.20
C ASP A 47 -5.92 0.59 10.54
N ALA A 48 -7.01 0.28 11.25
CA ALA A 48 -8.38 0.48 10.78
C ALA A 48 -8.71 1.93 10.40
N ASN A 49 -7.97 2.92 10.92
CA ASN A 49 -8.18 4.35 10.66
C ASN A 49 -7.26 4.90 9.57
N GLY A 50 -6.52 4.05 8.86
CA GLY A 50 -5.61 4.47 7.78
C GLY A 50 -4.23 4.94 8.26
N LYS A 51 -3.90 4.82 9.55
CA LYS A 51 -2.56 5.17 10.03
C LYS A 51 -1.58 4.05 9.73
N LEU A 52 -0.50 4.36 9.02
CA LEU A 52 0.51 3.37 8.66
C LEU A 52 1.15 2.70 9.89
N VAL A 53 1.18 1.37 9.88
CA VAL A 53 1.69 0.55 10.99
C VAL A 53 3.01 -0.12 10.61
N ALA A 54 3.11 -0.67 9.41
CA ALA A 54 4.33 -1.28 8.89
C ALA A 54 4.46 -1.04 7.38
N GLN A 55 5.71 -0.99 6.92
CA GLN A 55 6.06 -0.91 5.52
C GLN A 55 7.13 -1.95 5.23
N GLY A 56 7.03 -2.62 4.08
CA GLY A 56 8.07 -3.50 3.60
C GLY A 56 9.34 -2.71 3.23
N LEU A 57 10.49 -3.39 3.20
CA LEU A 57 11.78 -2.80 2.85
C LEU A 57 11.84 -2.38 1.37
N THR A 58 11.25 -1.22 1.10
CA THR A 58 10.96 -0.68 -0.24
C THR A 58 11.23 0.83 -0.27
N ILE A 59 10.83 1.52 -1.34
CA ILE A 59 11.20 2.92 -1.57
C ILE A 59 10.61 3.85 -0.48
N PRO A 60 11.44 4.62 0.26
CA PRO A 60 10.96 5.49 1.33
C PRO A 60 10.03 6.62 0.86
N LEU A 61 10.08 7.03 -0.41
CA LEU A 61 9.21 8.08 -0.95
C LEU A 61 7.72 7.68 -0.85
N HIS A 62 7.41 6.41 -1.10
CA HIS A 62 6.06 5.86 -0.99
C HIS A 62 5.50 5.89 0.44
N LEU A 63 6.37 5.90 1.46
CA LEU A 63 5.99 6.05 2.86
C LEU A 63 5.20 7.33 3.11
N GLY A 64 5.55 8.40 2.38
CA GLY A 64 4.90 9.69 2.50
C GLY A 64 3.56 9.78 1.76
N SER A 65 3.38 9.01 0.68
CA SER A 65 2.20 9.13 -0.19
C SER A 65 1.07 8.18 0.20
N ILE A 66 1.37 6.96 0.66
CA ILE A 66 0.35 5.96 1.05
C ILE A 66 -0.71 6.53 2.01
N PRO A 67 -0.36 7.25 3.11
CA PRO A 67 -1.37 7.77 4.03
C PRO A 67 -2.30 8.78 3.37
N THR A 68 -1.76 9.74 2.61
CA THR A 68 -2.56 10.77 1.92
C THR A 68 -3.44 10.16 0.84
N ALA A 69 -2.91 9.20 0.09
CA ALA A 69 -3.65 8.46 -0.92
C ALA A 69 -4.82 7.66 -0.31
N LEU A 70 -4.56 7.01 0.83
CA LEU A 70 -5.57 6.24 1.53
C LEU A 70 -6.65 7.13 2.15
N ASP A 71 -6.28 8.28 2.71
CA ASP A 71 -7.23 9.25 3.28
C ASP A 71 -8.28 9.68 2.23
N SER A 72 -7.86 9.91 0.98
CA SER A 72 -8.80 10.24 -0.10
C SER A 72 -9.79 9.10 -0.37
N VAL A 73 -9.28 7.85 -0.46
CA VAL A 73 -10.11 6.67 -0.68
C VAL A 73 -11.10 6.48 0.47
N LEU A 74 -10.65 6.60 1.72
CA LEU A 74 -11.50 6.44 2.89
C LEU A 74 -12.58 7.52 3.00
N GLU A 75 -12.29 8.75 2.61
CA GLU A 75 -13.31 9.81 2.59
C GLU A 75 -14.29 9.63 1.42
N HIS A 76 -13.83 9.22 0.24
CA HIS A 76 -14.69 8.98 -0.93
C HIS A 76 -15.70 7.85 -0.68
N PHE A 77 -15.25 6.76 -0.07
CA PHE A 77 -16.06 5.56 0.20
C PHE A 77 -16.58 5.49 1.65
N LYS A 78 -16.63 6.62 2.34
CA LYS A 78 -17.01 6.68 3.75
C LYS A 78 -18.40 6.09 4.00
N GLY A 79 -18.44 5.03 4.80
CA GLY A 79 -19.68 4.30 5.12
C GLY A 79 -20.06 3.23 4.09
N ASP A 80 -19.26 3.02 3.05
CA ASP A 80 -19.47 2.06 1.96
C ASP A 80 -18.20 1.24 1.70
N ILE A 81 -17.63 0.68 2.78
CA ILE A 81 -16.46 -0.20 2.73
C ILE A 81 -16.87 -1.56 3.29
N HIS A 82 -16.65 -2.62 2.52
CA HIS A 82 -17.16 -3.95 2.82
C HIS A 82 -16.07 -5.03 2.71
N PRO A 83 -16.25 -6.17 3.42
CA PRO A 83 -15.36 -7.31 3.27
C PRO A 83 -15.30 -7.80 1.82
N GLY A 84 -14.09 -7.85 1.26
CA GLY A 84 -13.84 -8.30 -0.11
C GLY A 84 -13.52 -7.17 -1.09
N ASP A 85 -13.76 -5.91 -0.71
CA ASP A 85 -13.46 -4.76 -1.55
C ASP A 85 -11.95 -4.60 -1.80
N VAL A 86 -11.65 -4.01 -2.96
CA VAL A 86 -10.31 -3.58 -3.36
C VAL A 86 -10.45 -2.24 -4.06
N PHE A 87 -9.74 -1.23 -3.56
CA PHE A 87 -9.72 0.10 -4.13
C PHE A 87 -8.45 0.30 -4.95
N ILE A 88 -8.56 1.08 -6.03
CA ILE A 88 -7.45 1.44 -6.90
C ILE A 88 -7.48 2.96 -7.07
N MET A 89 -6.33 3.61 -6.91
CA MET A 89 -6.19 5.05 -7.08
C MET A 89 -4.85 5.39 -7.70
N ASN A 90 -4.82 6.40 -8.57
CA ASN A 90 -3.59 6.97 -9.10
C ASN A 90 -3.72 8.48 -9.39
N ASP A 91 -4.74 9.15 -8.82
CA ASP A 91 -4.99 10.56 -9.08
C ASP A 91 -3.99 11.44 -8.31
N PRO A 92 -3.09 12.17 -9.01
CA PRO A 92 -2.11 13.02 -8.35
C PRO A 92 -2.72 14.22 -7.63
N TYR A 93 -3.97 14.57 -7.91
CA TYR A 93 -4.69 15.64 -7.22
C TYR A 93 -5.34 15.18 -5.92
N GLU A 94 -5.41 13.86 -5.70
CA GLU A 94 -6.04 13.25 -4.53
C GLU A 94 -5.06 12.40 -3.69
N GLY A 95 -3.77 12.74 -3.71
CA GLY A 95 -2.74 12.10 -2.88
C GLY A 95 -1.84 11.12 -3.64
N GLY A 96 -2.13 10.85 -4.91
CA GLY A 96 -1.18 10.19 -5.80
C GLY A 96 0.07 11.04 -6.03
N MET A 97 1.17 10.41 -6.39
CA MET A 97 2.44 11.12 -6.65
C MET A 97 2.51 11.60 -8.10
N HIS A 98 2.18 10.72 -9.04
CA HIS A 98 1.96 11.00 -10.44
C HIS A 98 1.18 9.82 -11.05
N LEU A 99 0.65 9.99 -12.26
CA LEU A 99 -0.25 9.02 -12.89
C LEU A 99 0.28 7.58 -12.98
N PRO A 100 1.57 7.34 -13.30
CA PRO A 100 2.08 5.97 -13.34
C PRO A 100 2.14 5.24 -11.97
N ASP A 101 2.05 5.96 -10.86
CA ASP A 101 2.07 5.34 -9.54
C ASP A 101 0.65 4.89 -9.16
N VAL A 102 0.41 3.59 -9.27
CA VAL A 102 -0.91 3.01 -9.01
C VAL A 102 -0.94 2.42 -7.60
N PHE A 103 -1.82 2.96 -6.76
CA PHE A 103 -2.10 2.49 -5.41
C PHE A 103 -3.24 1.47 -5.45
N ILE A 104 -3.08 0.39 -4.68
CA ILE A 104 -4.11 -0.60 -4.42
C ILE A 104 -4.27 -0.74 -2.91
N PHE A 105 -5.52 -0.62 -2.43
CA PHE A 105 -5.87 -0.76 -1.03
C PHE A 105 -6.87 -1.89 -0.84
N LYS A 106 -6.60 -2.76 0.14
CA LYS A 106 -7.47 -3.87 0.50
C LYS A 106 -7.78 -3.82 2.00
N PRO A 107 -9.02 -3.48 2.40
CA PRO A 107 -9.46 -3.62 3.77
C PRO A 107 -9.37 -5.07 4.24
N ILE A 108 -8.93 -5.26 5.49
CA ILE A 108 -8.81 -6.55 6.16
C ILE A 108 -9.84 -6.57 7.28
N PHE A 109 -10.80 -7.47 7.17
CA PHE A 109 -11.86 -7.67 8.16
C PHE A 109 -11.60 -8.93 8.99
N VAL A 110 -11.85 -8.85 10.29
CA VAL A 110 -11.83 -9.97 11.23
C VAL A 110 -13.13 -9.91 12.02
N GLU A 111 -13.89 -11.02 12.05
CA GLU A 111 -15.18 -11.10 12.77
C GLU A 111 -16.20 -10.00 12.41
N GLY A 112 -16.12 -9.47 11.17
CA GLY A 112 -17.02 -8.42 10.68
C GLY A 112 -16.53 -6.99 10.96
N GLU A 113 -15.41 -6.81 11.65
CA GLU A 113 -14.81 -5.50 11.93
C GLU A 113 -13.58 -5.26 11.05
N GLN A 114 -13.43 -4.04 10.55
CA GLN A 114 -12.23 -3.63 9.82
C GLN A 114 -11.07 -3.48 10.81
N LEU A 115 -10.04 -4.31 10.64
CA LEU A 115 -8.88 -4.33 11.53
C LEU A 115 -7.71 -3.50 10.97
N ALA A 116 -7.51 -3.57 9.66
CA ALA A 116 -6.36 -3.01 8.98
C ALA A 116 -6.68 -2.80 7.49
N ILE A 117 -5.80 -2.10 6.79
CA ILE A 117 -5.88 -1.96 5.32
C ILE A 117 -4.50 -2.28 4.77
N ALA A 118 -4.42 -3.30 3.91
CA ALA A 118 -3.21 -3.58 3.14
C ALA A 118 -3.09 -2.58 2.00
N ALA A 119 -1.89 -2.09 1.76
CA ALA A 119 -1.57 -1.10 0.75
C ALA A 119 -0.40 -1.60 -0.12
N THR A 120 -0.50 -1.36 -1.41
CA THR A 120 0.66 -1.40 -2.30
C THR A 120 0.58 -0.27 -3.31
N ILE A 121 1.74 0.22 -3.70
CA ILE A 121 1.92 1.16 -4.81
C ILE A 121 2.88 0.50 -5.79
N SER A 122 2.60 0.59 -7.08
CA SER A 122 3.42 -0.02 -8.13
C SER A 122 3.54 0.91 -9.33
N HIS A 123 4.77 1.29 -9.67
CA HIS A 123 5.04 2.16 -10.80
C HIS A 123 4.81 1.46 -12.13
N GLN A 124 3.92 2.01 -12.95
CA GLN A 124 3.69 1.53 -14.31
C GLN A 124 4.68 2.18 -15.28
N ALA A 125 5.25 1.40 -16.20
CA ALA A 125 6.17 1.92 -17.20
C ALA A 125 5.49 2.90 -18.18
N ASP A 126 4.17 2.78 -18.33
CA ASP A 126 3.33 3.58 -19.22
C ASP A 126 1.88 3.53 -18.73
N ILE A 127 1.13 4.63 -18.89
CA ILE A 127 -0.28 4.74 -18.51
C ILE A 127 -1.17 5.28 -19.66
N GLY A 128 -0.67 5.23 -20.90
CA GLY A 128 -1.37 5.71 -22.09
C GLY A 128 -1.31 7.23 -22.28
N GLY A 129 -0.23 7.86 -21.81
CA GLY A 129 -0.01 9.29 -21.92
C GLY A 129 0.21 9.78 -23.37
N ARG A 130 0.50 11.07 -23.53
CA ARG A 130 0.70 11.70 -24.85
C ARG A 130 1.84 11.07 -25.65
N VAL A 131 2.86 10.57 -24.96
CA VAL A 131 4.00 9.86 -25.54
C VAL A 131 4.29 8.60 -24.72
N PRO A 132 4.94 7.59 -25.29
CA PRO A 132 5.32 6.40 -24.56
C PRO A 132 6.24 6.70 -23.37
N GLY A 133 6.00 6.04 -22.25
CA GLY A 133 6.79 6.11 -21.02
C GLY A 133 6.04 6.71 -19.82
N SER A 134 6.75 6.88 -18.70
CA SER A 134 6.16 7.26 -17.41
C SER A 134 6.33 8.74 -17.03
N ASN A 135 7.06 9.52 -17.83
CA ASN A 135 7.55 10.85 -17.42
C ASN A 135 6.96 12.03 -18.21
N ALA A 136 5.87 11.84 -18.96
CA ALA A 136 5.43 12.79 -19.99
C ALA A 136 3.95 13.17 -19.96
#